data_AF-A0A8C9QWI6-F1
#
_entry.id   AF-A0A8C9QWI6-F1
#
_cell.length_a   1.000
_cell.length_b   1.000
_cell.length_c   1.000
_cell.angle_alpha   90.00
_cell.angle_beta   90.00
_cell.angle_gamma   90.00
#
_symmetry.space_group_name_H-M   'P 1'
#
loop_
_entity.id
_entity.type
_entity.pdbx_description
1 polymer ?
#
loop_
_entity_poly.entity_id
_entity_poly.type
_entity_poly.pdbx_seq_one_letter_code
_entity_poly.pdbx_strand_id
1 'polypeptide(L)'
;MCCCPASDADLHIFYSTRNNNLVPCFNLRKKMTSSRRHHLKSLMLQVAKGLLEAKAAEAKVEKKKYMEENCPALSVPGSVQELQELCRKLHQRIDKVDEERYDLQLKAEKAAKEIEDLKIKVIDLKGKFKKPALRKVRMSADAMLQALLGSRHKVSLDLRANLKQVKKEAKEEQLEAVGDWRKSIEDKAGMDGRKKMFESEA
;
A
#
# COMPACT_ATOMS: atom_id res chain seq x y z
N MET A 1 -22.12 37.59 25.29
CA MET A 1 -22.40 36.16 24.99
C MET A 1 -23.31 35.67 26.09
N CYS A 2 -24.61 35.58 25.81
CA CYS A 2 -25.59 35.07 26.77
C CYS A 2 -26.28 33.90 26.10
N CYS A 3 -26.09 32.70 26.63
CA CYS A 3 -26.87 31.52 26.26
C CYS A 3 -27.91 31.32 27.35
N CYS A 4 -29.18 31.64 27.07
CA CYS A 4 -30.28 31.20 27.92
C CYS A 4 -30.67 29.79 27.50
N PRO A 5 -30.85 28.84 28.43
CA PRO A 5 -31.43 27.54 28.13
C PRO A 5 -32.95 27.67 28.16
N ALA A 6 -33.60 27.47 27.01
CA ALA A 6 -35.04 27.20 26.98
C ALA A 6 -35.22 25.68 26.94
N SER A 7 -35.82 25.16 28.00
CA SER A 7 -36.24 23.78 28.14
C SER A 7 -37.50 23.56 27.30
N ASP A 8 -37.42 22.74 26.27
CA ASP A 8 -38.53 21.86 25.89
C ASP A 8 -37.97 20.63 25.16
N ALA A 9 -38.61 19.50 25.43
CA ALA A 9 -38.19 18.18 25.01
C ALA A 9 -38.25 18.01 23.48
N ASP A 10 -37.32 17.19 22.99
CA ASP A 10 -37.18 16.70 21.62
C ASP A 10 -36.77 17.72 20.53
N LEU A 11 -35.59 17.45 19.96
CA LEU A 11 -34.79 18.22 18.99
C LEU A 11 -34.00 19.41 19.57
N HIS A 12 -32.79 19.10 20.03
CA HIS A 12 -31.67 20.04 20.17
C HIS A 12 -31.34 20.70 18.82
N ILE A 13 -32.04 21.78 18.47
CA ILE A 13 -31.62 22.72 17.41
C ILE A 13 -31.12 24.00 18.08
N PHE A 14 -29.80 24.16 18.13
CA PHE A 14 -29.18 25.44 18.48
C PHE A 14 -29.14 26.34 17.24
N TYR A 15 -29.79 27.50 17.32
CA TYR A 15 -29.68 28.57 16.32
C TYR A 15 -28.65 29.61 16.78
N SER A 16 -27.79 30.08 15.87
CA SER A 16 -26.91 31.23 16.11
C SER A 16 -27.31 32.37 15.19
N THR A 17 -27.59 33.55 15.76
CA THR A 17 -27.96 34.75 15.00
C THR A 17 -26.72 35.40 14.40
N ARG A 18 -26.60 35.40 13.07
CA ARG A 18 -25.72 36.33 12.33
C ARG A 18 -26.55 36.94 11.20
N ASN A 19 -26.75 38.26 11.24
CA ASN A 19 -27.54 39.03 10.27
C ASN A 19 -28.96 38.50 10.03
N ASN A 20 -29.80 38.50 11.07
CA ASN A 20 -31.27 38.39 11.01
C ASN A 20 -31.88 37.25 10.15
N ASN A 21 -31.11 36.23 9.78
CA ASN A 21 -31.60 35.04 9.11
C ASN A 21 -31.33 33.82 9.99
N LEU A 22 -32.39 33.09 10.35
CA LEU A 22 -32.28 31.77 10.98
C LEU A 22 -31.75 30.79 9.93
N VAL A 23 -30.45 30.49 9.98
CA VAL A 23 -29.88 29.39 9.20
C VAL A 23 -29.94 28.13 10.07
N PRO A 24 -30.64 27.06 9.65
CA PRO A 24 -30.58 25.79 10.36
C PRO A 24 -29.14 25.27 10.34
N CYS A 25 -28.53 25.06 11.50
CA CYS A 25 -27.29 24.30 11.61
C CYS A 25 -27.62 22.83 11.30
N PHE A 26 -27.74 22.51 10.02
CA PHE A 26 -27.86 21.14 9.53
C PHE A 26 -26.73 20.32 10.19
N ASN A 27 -27.11 19.27 10.92
CA ASN A 27 -26.21 18.37 11.62
C ASN A 27 -25.12 17.81 10.69
N LEU A 28 -24.04 18.57 10.50
CA LEU A 28 -22.78 18.07 9.95
C LEU A 28 -22.10 17.26 11.05
N ARG A 29 -22.65 16.09 11.37
CA ARG A 29 -21.80 14.98 11.82
C ARG A 29 -20.89 14.67 10.64
N LYS A 30 -19.78 15.42 10.54
CA LYS A 30 -18.82 15.37 9.43
C LYS A 30 -18.38 13.93 9.26
N LYS A 31 -18.92 13.26 8.23
CA LYS A 31 -18.41 11.97 7.76
C LYS A 31 -16.89 12.12 7.64
N MET A 32 -16.15 11.13 8.16
CA MET A 32 -14.69 11.11 8.13
C MET A 32 -14.16 11.58 6.77
N THR A 33 -13.15 12.45 6.79
CA THR A 33 -12.57 12.99 5.55
C THR A 33 -12.07 11.84 4.68
N SER A 34 -12.19 11.98 3.36
CA SER A 34 -11.75 10.95 2.43
C SER A 34 -10.28 10.57 2.67
N SER A 35 -9.43 11.57 2.90
CA SER A 35 -8.01 11.38 3.24
C SER A 35 -7.82 10.46 4.46
N ARG A 36 -8.51 10.72 5.57
CA ARG A 36 -8.37 9.87 6.77
C ARG A 36 -8.88 8.44 6.56
N ARG A 37 -9.95 8.25 5.78
CA ARG A 37 -10.41 6.89 5.41
C ARG A 37 -9.39 6.13 4.58
N HIS A 38 -8.75 6.78 3.61
CA HIS A 38 -7.70 6.13 2.80
C HIS A 38 -6.46 5.81 3.64
N HIS A 39 -6.04 6.72 4.51
CA HIS A 39 -4.94 6.47 5.43
C HIS A 39 -5.22 5.27 6.34
N LEU A 40 -6.41 5.18 6.93
CA LEU A 40 -6.81 4.03 7.75
C LEU A 40 -6.84 2.73 6.93
N LYS A 41 -7.38 2.73 5.71
CA LYS A 41 -7.33 1.55 4.83
C LYS A 41 -5.90 1.12 4.54
N SER A 42 -5.00 2.08 4.29
CA SER A 42 -3.58 1.80 4.06
C SER A 42 -2.92 1.15 5.28
N LEU A 43 -3.19 1.69 6.48
CA LEU A 43 -2.67 1.11 7.73
C LEU A 43 -3.24 -0.30 7.96
N MET A 44 -4.54 -0.51 7.73
CA MET A 44 -5.16 -1.83 7.86
C MET A 44 -4.52 -2.85 6.92
N LEU A 45 -4.25 -2.48 5.67
CA LEU A 45 -3.57 -3.35 4.71
C LEU A 45 -2.11 -3.62 5.09
N GLN A 46 -1.41 -2.62 5.62
CA GLN A 46 -0.04 -2.80 6.12
C GLN A 46 0.02 -3.78 7.30
N VAL A 47 -0.90 -3.65 8.26
CA VAL A 47 -1.02 -4.60 9.38
C VAL A 47 -1.42 -5.98 8.88
N ALA A 48 -2.40 -6.08 7.98
CA ALA A 48 -2.85 -7.35 7.41
C ALA A 48 -1.71 -8.08 6.68
N LYS A 49 -0.85 -7.35 5.96
CA LYS A 49 0.35 -7.91 5.33
C LYS A 49 1.31 -8.49 6.38
N GLY A 50 1.60 -7.75 7.45
CA GLY A 50 2.46 -8.23 8.53
C GLY A 50 1.90 -9.50 9.20
N LEU A 51 0.59 -9.56 9.44
CA LEU A 51 -0.07 -10.76 9.98
C LEU A 51 0.00 -11.95 9.02
N LEU A 52 -0.11 -11.73 7.71
CA LEU A 52 0.02 -12.78 6.70
C LEU A 52 1.42 -13.37 6.68
N GLU A 53 2.44 -12.51 6.75
CA GLU A 53 3.85 -12.91 6.82
C GLU A 53 4.16 -13.67 8.12
N ALA A 54 3.64 -13.20 9.26
CA ALA A 54 3.77 -13.88 10.54
C ALA A 54 3.15 -15.27 10.52
N LYS A 55 1.90 -15.40 10.06
CA LYS A 55 1.22 -16.70 9.90
C LYS A 55 1.97 -17.64 8.96
N ALA A 56 2.52 -17.12 7.86
CA ALA A 56 3.32 -17.92 6.94
C ALA A 56 4.63 -18.42 7.57
N ALA A 57 5.24 -17.64 8.46
CA ALA A 57 6.41 -18.06 9.24
C ALA A 57 6.04 -19.11 10.29
N GLU A 58 4.95 -18.90 11.03
CA GLU A 58 4.41 -19.86 12.01
C GLU A 58 4.09 -21.20 11.36
N ALA A 59 3.40 -21.21 10.21
CA ALA A 59 3.09 -22.44 9.48
C ALA A 59 4.34 -23.22 9.04
N LYS A 60 5.45 -22.53 8.72
CA LYS A 60 6.73 -23.19 8.43
C LYS A 60 7.35 -23.81 9.67
N VAL A 61 7.26 -23.15 10.82
CA VAL A 61 7.76 -23.67 12.10
C VAL A 61 6.94 -24.88 12.53
N GLU A 62 5.62 -24.79 12.46
CA GLU A 62 4.70 -25.89 12.78
C GLU A 62 4.94 -27.10 11.85
N LYS A 63 5.13 -26.86 10.55
CA LYS A 63 5.51 -27.93 9.61
C LYS A 63 6.82 -28.60 10.01
N LYS A 64 7.83 -27.85 10.45
CA LYS A 64 9.11 -28.43 10.90
C LYS A 64 8.93 -29.27 12.16
N LYS A 65 8.21 -28.77 13.16
CA LYS A 65 7.88 -29.51 14.39
C LYS A 65 7.16 -30.82 14.09
N TYR A 66 6.14 -30.77 13.25
CA TYR A 66 5.41 -31.97 12.82
C TYR A 66 6.30 -32.98 12.09
N MET A 67 7.23 -32.51 11.25
CA MET A 67 8.20 -33.39 10.57
C MET A 67 9.21 -34.01 11.53
N GLU A 68 9.68 -33.26 12.53
CA GLU A 68 10.61 -33.77 13.56
C GLU A 68 9.95 -34.86 14.43
N GLU A 69 8.67 -34.68 14.79
CA GLU A 69 7.90 -35.67 15.57
C GLU A 69 7.56 -36.91 14.75
N ASN A 70 7.09 -36.74 13.51
CA ASN A 70 6.56 -37.85 12.72
C ASN A 70 7.63 -38.58 11.90
N CYS A 71 8.72 -37.89 11.53
CA CYS A 71 9.84 -38.42 10.75
C CYS A 71 11.18 -37.93 11.33
N PRO A 72 11.59 -38.46 12.51
CA PRO A 72 12.88 -38.11 13.10
C PRO A 72 14.04 -38.59 12.22
N ALA A 73 15.22 -38.00 12.44
CA ALA A 73 16.43 -38.39 11.74
C ALA A 73 16.70 -39.90 11.89
N LEU A 74 16.99 -40.56 10.77
CA LEU A 74 17.17 -42.02 10.74
C LEU A 74 18.42 -42.42 11.53
N SER A 75 18.22 -43.20 12.60
CA SER A 75 19.31 -43.86 13.31
C SER A 75 19.48 -45.26 12.74
N VAL A 76 20.59 -45.51 12.06
CA VAL A 76 20.90 -46.82 11.48
C VAL A 76 21.48 -47.72 12.58
N PRO A 77 20.85 -48.87 12.90
CA PRO A 77 21.38 -49.79 13.89
C PRO A 77 22.65 -50.49 13.37
N GLY A 78 23.52 -50.90 14.30
CA GLY A 78 24.81 -51.52 13.96
C GLY A 78 24.72 -53.00 13.59
N SER A 79 23.62 -53.69 13.94
CA SER A 79 23.45 -55.11 13.65
C SER A 79 22.63 -55.36 12.38
N VAL A 80 22.94 -56.46 11.68
CA VAL A 80 22.28 -56.82 10.41
C VAL A 80 20.79 -57.17 10.63
N GLN A 81 20.46 -57.84 11.74
CA GLN A 81 19.08 -58.23 12.05
C GLN A 81 18.19 -57.02 12.33
N GLU A 82 18.65 -56.09 13.17
CA GLU A 82 17.92 -54.85 13.47
C GLU A 82 17.73 -53.99 12.21
N LEU A 83 18.74 -53.96 11.33
CA LEU A 83 18.64 -53.26 10.05
C LEU A 83 17.57 -53.85 9.13
N GLN A 84 17.53 -55.18 9.00
CA GLN A 84 16.51 -55.87 8.20
C GLN A 84 15.10 -55.66 8.75
N GLU A 85 14.95 -55.55 10.06
CA GLU A 85 13.66 -55.28 10.69
C GLU A 85 13.23 -53.82 10.51
N LEU A 86 14.17 -52.88 10.64
CA LEU A 86 13.94 -51.46 10.36
C LEU A 86 13.47 -51.25 8.91
N CYS A 87 14.14 -51.87 7.92
CA CYS A 87 13.75 -51.78 6.52
C CYS A 87 12.34 -52.30 6.28
N ARG A 88 11.95 -53.42 6.90
CA ARG A 88 10.59 -53.96 6.81
C ARG A 88 9.56 -53.02 7.43
N LYS A 89 9.86 -52.43 8.60
CA LYS A 89 8.98 -51.46 9.28
C LYS A 89 8.79 -50.18 8.45
N LEU A 90 9.87 -49.65 7.87
CA LEU A 90 9.81 -48.47 7.01
C LEU A 90 8.98 -48.72 5.76
N HIS A 91 9.17 -49.88 5.11
CA HIS A 91 8.40 -50.23 3.91
C HIS A 91 6.89 -50.29 4.20
N GLN A 92 6.48 -50.98 5.26
CA GLN A 92 5.07 -51.02 5.68
C GLN A 92 4.50 -49.65 6.05
N ARG A 93 5.35 -48.76 6.61
CA ARG A 93 4.93 -47.40 6.95
C ARG A 93 4.76 -46.53 5.71
N ILE A 94 5.61 -46.71 4.69
CA ILE A 94 5.49 -46.00 3.40
C ILE A 94 4.14 -46.29 2.77
N ASP A 95 3.74 -47.57 2.68
CA ASP A 95 2.47 -47.96 2.07
C ASP A 95 1.27 -47.28 2.75
N LYS A 96 1.24 -47.27 4.09
CA LYS A 96 0.19 -46.61 4.87
C LYS A 96 0.17 -45.09 4.67
N VAL A 97 1.34 -44.45 4.71
CA VAL A 97 1.45 -43.00 4.53
C VAL A 97 1.05 -42.59 3.12
N ASP A 98 1.36 -43.39 2.11
CA ASP A 98 0.94 -43.11 0.73
C ASP A 98 -0.57 -43.27 0.53
N GLU A 99 -1.21 -44.24 1.19
CA GLU A 99 -2.66 -44.37 1.22
C GLU A 99 -3.31 -43.12 1.88
N GLU A 100 -2.83 -42.71 3.06
CA GLU A 100 -3.30 -41.51 3.74
C GLU A 100 -3.09 -40.24 2.88
N ARG A 101 -1.93 -40.13 2.22
CA ARG A 101 -1.62 -39.02 1.30
C ARG A 101 -2.60 -38.99 0.13
N TYR A 102 -2.92 -40.14 -0.45
CA TYR A 102 -3.88 -40.26 -1.54
C TYR A 102 -5.28 -39.81 -1.12
N ASP A 103 -5.76 -40.27 0.04
CA ASP A 103 -7.05 -39.87 0.59
C ASP A 103 -7.15 -38.36 0.89
N LEU A 104 -6.10 -37.79 1.48
CA LEU A 104 -6.02 -36.35 1.74
C LEU A 104 -6.00 -35.55 0.45
N GLN A 105 -5.27 -36.02 -0.56
CA GLN A 105 -5.24 -35.40 -1.89
C GLN A 105 -6.62 -35.41 -2.53
N LEU A 106 -7.32 -36.55 -2.53
CA LEU A 106 -8.68 -36.64 -3.07
C LEU A 106 -9.66 -35.71 -2.34
N LYS A 107 -9.56 -35.58 -1.01
CA LYS A 107 -10.38 -34.64 -0.24
C LYS A 107 -10.08 -33.19 -0.61
N ALA A 108 -8.80 -32.83 -0.76
CA ALA A 108 -8.39 -31.50 -1.19
C ALA A 108 -8.87 -31.17 -2.61
N GLU A 109 -8.81 -32.12 -3.54
CA GLU A 109 -9.30 -31.96 -4.91
C GLU A 109 -10.82 -31.79 -4.96
N LYS A 110 -11.58 -32.56 -4.16
CA LYS A 110 -13.04 -32.39 -4.03
C LYS A 110 -13.39 -31.00 -3.51
N ALA A 111 -12.71 -30.54 -2.46
CA ALA A 111 -12.90 -29.20 -1.93
C ALA A 111 -12.52 -28.11 -2.95
N ALA A 112 -11.44 -28.30 -3.72
CA ALA A 112 -11.03 -27.37 -4.76
C ALA A 112 -12.07 -27.26 -5.89
N LYS A 113 -12.63 -28.38 -6.33
CA LYS A 113 -13.72 -28.43 -7.32
C LYS A 113 -14.97 -27.72 -6.80
N GLU A 114 -15.37 -27.99 -5.56
CA GLU A 114 -16.51 -27.31 -4.95
C GLU A 114 -16.29 -25.79 -4.87
N ILE A 115 -15.09 -25.34 -4.50
CA ILE A 115 -14.73 -23.91 -4.49
C ILE A 115 -14.82 -23.32 -5.90
N GLU A 116 -14.39 -24.04 -6.94
CA GLU A 116 -14.49 -23.59 -8.33
C GLU A 116 -15.95 -23.46 -8.78
N ASP A 117 -16.77 -24.47 -8.50
CA ASP A 117 -18.21 -24.44 -8.80
C ASP A 117 -18.90 -23.26 -8.09
N LEU A 118 -18.57 -23.03 -6.81
CA LEU A 118 -19.09 -21.90 -6.04
C LEU A 118 -18.60 -20.56 -6.59
N LYS A 119 -17.34 -20.46 -7.05
CA LYS A 119 -16.81 -19.25 -7.70
C LYS A 119 -17.58 -18.95 -8.99
N ILE A 120 -17.87 -19.96 -9.80
CA ILE A 120 -18.68 -19.79 -11.03
C ILE A 120 -20.08 -19.31 -10.67
N LYS A 121 -20.76 -19.95 -9.71
CA LYS A 121 -22.08 -19.51 -9.22
C LYS A 121 -22.06 -18.07 -8.72
N VAL A 122 -21.02 -17.65 -7.99
CA VAL A 122 -20.87 -16.25 -7.54
C VAL A 122 -20.72 -15.29 -8.71
N ILE A 123 -20.02 -15.69 -9.78
CA ILE A 123 -19.88 -14.87 -11.00
C ILE A 123 -21.23 -14.76 -11.71
N ASP A 124 -21.97 -15.85 -11.86
CA ASP A 124 -23.28 -15.87 -12.51
C ASP A 124 -24.30 -15.04 -11.73
N LEU A 125 -24.33 -15.16 -10.40
CA LEU A 125 -25.20 -14.38 -9.50
C LEU A 125 -24.86 -12.90 -9.46
N LYS A 126 -23.58 -12.53 -9.52
CA LYS A 126 -23.15 -11.11 -9.64
C LYS A 126 -23.54 -10.50 -10.99
N GLY A 127 -24.06 -11.30 -11.92
CA GLY A 127 -24.47 -10.90 -13.25
C GLY A 127 -23.27 -10.87 -14.20
N LYS A 128 -23.43 -11.50 -15.37
CA LYS A 128 -22.49 -11.58 -16.51
C LYS A 128 -22.07 -10.22 -17.14
N PHE A 129 -22.24 -9.09 -16.43
CA PHE A 129 -22.24 -7.72 -16.93
C PHE A 129 -21.14 -6.79 -16.39
N LYS A 130 -19.99 -7.33 -16.04
CA LYS A 130 -18.74 -6.70 -16.47
C LYS A 130 -17.85 -7.78 -17.03
N LYS A 131 -18.11 -8.18 -18.29
CA LYS A 131 -17.04 -8.74 -19.13
C LYS A 131 -15.88 -7.74 -18.99
N PRO A 132 -14.72 -8.11 -18.38
CA PRO A 132 -13.58 -7.23 -18.43
C PRO A 132 -13.39 -6.96 -19.92
N ALA A 133 -13.57 -5.72 -20.37
CA ALA A 133 -13.39 -5.40 -21.77
C ALA A 133 -12.04 -5.99 -22.15
N LEU A 134 -11.99 -6.84 -23.18
CA LEU A 134 -10.76 -7.45 -23.65
C LEU A 134 -9.85 -6.30 -24.09
N ARG A 135 -9.10 -5.74 -23.15
CA ARG A 135 -8.10 -4.73 -23.41
C ARG A 135 -6.98 -5.48 -24.09
N LYS A 136 -6.55 -4.98 -25.26
CA LYS A 136 -5.37 -5.49 -25.95
C LYS A 136 -4.16 -5.20 -25.06
N VAL A 137 -3.85 -6.12 -24.15
CA VAL A 137 -2.68 -6.02 -23.28
C VAL A 137 -1.48 -6.34 -24.16
N ARG A 138 -0.89 -5.29 -24.75
CA ARG A 138 0.46 -5.38 -25.31
C ARG A 138 1.41 -5.62 -24.14
N MET A 139 2.46 -6.41 -24.35
CA MET A 139 3.50 -6.62 -23.33
C MET A 139 3.88 -5.27 -22.72
N SER A 140 3.88 -5.17 -21.39
CA SER A 140 4.27 -3.93 -20.72
C SER A 140 5.71 -3.59 -21.12
N ALA A 141 6.01 -2.30 -21.25
CA ALA A 141 7.37 -1.86 -21.57
C ALA A 141 8.39 -2.46 -20.59
N ASP A 142 8.02 -2.58 -19.31
CA ASP A 142 8.83 -3.25 -18.28
C ASP A 142 9.10 -4.74 -18.57
N ALA A 143 8.08 -5.49 -19.00
CA ALA A 143 8.27 -6.91 -19.31
C ALA A 143 9.17 -7.11 -20.54
N MET A 144 9.02 -6.24 -21.55
CA MET A 144 9.84 -6.27 -22.75
C MET A 144 11.28 -5.81 -22.46
N LEU A 145 11.46 -4.76 -21.65
CA LEU A 145 12.79 -4.23 -21.29
C LEU A 145 13.53 -5.14 -20.31
N GLN A 146 12.85 -5.76 -19.35
CA GLN A 146 13.45 -6.76 -18.46
C GLN A 146 13.93 -7.99 -19.24
N ALA A 147 13.16 -8.42 -20.25
CA ALA A 147 13.53 -9.55 -21.11
C ALA A 147 14.70 -9.23 -22.06
N LEU A 148 14.78 -7.99 -22.57
CA LEU A 148 15.81 -7.59 -23.54
C LEU A 148 17.10 -7.05 -22.88
N LEU A 149 17.01 -6.40 -21.72
CA LEU A 149 18.13 -5.67 -21.09
C LEU A 149 18.54 -6.24 -19.72
N GLY A 150 17.85 -7.28 -19.24
CA GLY A 150 18.19 -8.01 -18.02
C GLY A 150 18.32 -7.10 -16.79
N SER A 151 19.36 -7.33 -15.97
CA SER A 151 19.57 -6.66 -14.69
C SER A 151 20.07 -5.21 -14.78
N ARG A 152 20.43 -4.69 -15.96
CA ARG A 152 21.07 -3.38 -16.10
C ARG A 152 20.12 -2.19 -16.01
N HIS A 153 18.82 -2.36 -16.30
CA HIS A 153 17.84 -1.28 -16.26
C HIS A 153 16.66 -1.64 -15.35
N LYS A 154 16.91 -1.72 -14.04
CA LYS A 154 15.84 -1.68 -13.04
C LYS A 154 15.40 -0.23 -12.82
N VAL A 155 14.88 0.41 -13.87
CA VAL A 155 14.18 1.69 -13.73
C VAL A 155 12.77 1.33 -13.28
N SER A 156 12.52 1.33 -11.97
CA SER A 156 11.14 1.31 -11.48
C SER A 156 10.43 2.50 -12.10
N LEU A 157 9.52 2.26 -13.05
CA LEU A 157 8.60 3.27 -13.58
C LEU A 157 7.54 3.64 -12.52
N ASP A 158 7.98 3.77 -11.27
CA ASP A 158 7.22 4.45 -10.24
C ASP A 158 7.12 5.91 -10.70
N LEU A 159 5.89 6.38 -10.90
CA LEU A 159 5.58 7.80 -11.13
C LEU A 159 6.28 8.75 -10.14
N ARG A 160 6.70 8.22 -8.98
CA ARG A 160 7.42 8.91 -7.93
C ARG A 160 8.91 9.14 -8.23
N ALA A 161 9.57 8.25 -9.00
CA ALA A 161 11.00 8.35 -9.30
C ALA A 161 11.31 9.37 -10.41
N ASN A 162 10.34 9.67 -11.28
CA ASN A 162 10.49 10.61 -12.39
C ASN A 162 10.19 12.09 -12.01
N LEU A 163 9.64 12.33 -10.83
CA LEU A 163 9.43 13.69 -10.31
C LEU A 163 10.73 14.19 -9.67
N LYS A 164 11.23 15.35 -10.11
CA LYS A 164 12.42 15.98 -9.50
C LYS A 164 12.22 16.14 -7.99
N GLN A 165 12.98 15.39 -7.21
CA GLN A 165 13.09 15.57 -5.77
C GLN A 165 13.70 16.97 -5.55
N VAL A 166 12.95 17.92 -4.99
CA VAL A 166 13.52 19.18 -4.53
C VAL A 166 14.39 18.85 -3.32
N LYS A 167 15.66 18.50 -3.59
CA LYS A 167 16.69 18.35 -2.57
C LYS A 167 16.84 19.70 -1.90
N LYS A 168 16.42 19.77 -0.64
CA LYS A 168 16.65 20.91 0.24
C LYS A 168 18.02 20.76 0.93
N GLU A 169 19.03 20.29 0.22
CA GLU A 169 20.38 20.12 0.75
C GLU A 169 21.37 20.35 -0.40
N ALA A 170 22.27 21.33 -0.21
CA ALA A 170 23.42 21.72 -1.02
C ALA A 170 23.13 22.24 -2.44
N LYS A 171 22.81 23.53 -2.53
CA LYS A 171 23.12 24.37 -3.69
C LYS A 171 23.93 25.56 -3.22
N GLU A 172 25.14 25.29 -2.73
CA GLU A 172 26.09 26.31 -2.27
C GLU A 172 26.69 27.11 -3.45
N GLU A 173 26.49 26.66 -4.70
CA GLU A 173 27.02 27.34 -5.90
C GLU A 173 25.99 28.23 -6.65
N GLN A 174 24.81 28.49 -6.10
CA GLN A 174 23.82 29.41 -6.73
C GLN A 174 23.39 30.60 -5.85
N LEU A 175 24.10 30.87 -4.76
CA LEU A 175 23.79 32.03 -3.91
C LEU A 175 24.38 33.34 -4.44
N GLU A 176 25.40 33.30 -5.31
CA GLU A 176 26.02 34.52 -5.90
C GLU A 176 25.16 35.17 -7.00
N ALA A 177 24.27 34.43 -7.66
CA ALA A 177 23.46 34.95 -8.77
C ALA A 177 22.12 35.56 -8.35
N VAL A 178 21.78 35.49 -7.05
CA VAL A 178 20.59 36.18 -6.48
C VAL A 178 21.08 37.33 -5.60
N GLY A 179 21.94 38.16 -6.19
CA GLY A 179 22.36 39.44 -5.62
C GLY A 179 21.17 40.38 -5.47
N ASP A 180 21.02 40.87 -4.25
CA ASP A 180 20.02 41.78 -3.69
C ASP A 180 19.39 42.77 -4.69
N TRP A 181 18.10 42.59 -4.98
CA TRP A 181 17.30 43.49 -5.83
C TRP A 181 17.21 44.94 -5.29
N ARG A 182 17.63 45.19 -4.04
CA ARG A 182 17.71 46.55 -3.48
C ARG A 182 18.74 47.44 -4.18
N LYS A 183 19.89 46.92 -4.60
CA LYS A 183 20.96 47.73 -5.22
C LYS A 183 20.57 48.35 -6.57
N SER A 184 19.81 47.60 -7.37
CA SER A 184 19.38 48.07 -8.70
C SER A 184 18.38 49.24 -8.66
N ILE A 185 17.69 49.45 -7.52
CA ILE A 185 16.76 50.55 -7.30
C ILE A 185 17.48 51.79 -6.74
N GLU A 186 18.46 51.62 -5.83
CA GLU A 186 19.23 52.73 -5.27
C GLU A 186 20.12 53.42 -6.31
N ASP A 187 20.73 52.66 -7.22
CA ASP A 187 21.55 53.22 -8.32
C ASP A 187 20.73 54.07 -9.31
N LYS A 188 19.40 53.89 -9.37
CA LYS A 188 18.48 54.70 -10.19
C LYS A 188 17.81 55.84 -9.42
N ALA A 189 17.91 55.87 -8.09
CA ALA A 189 17.33 56.91 -7.25
C ALA A 189 18.27 58.12 -7.05
N GLY A 190 19.54 58.01 -7.41
CA GLY A 190 20.58 59.04 -7.20
C GLY A 190 20.65 60.17 -8.24
N MET A 191 19.63 60.35 -9.09
CA MET A 191 19.65 61.40 -10.13
C MET A 191 18.92 62.70 -9.69
N ASP A 192 18.94 63.02 -8.39
CA ASP A 192 18.37 64.25 -7.82
C ASP A 192 19.45 65.30 -7.51
N GLY A 193 20.23 65.65 -8.53
CA GLY A 193 21.28 66.67 -8.47
C GLY A 193 20.97 67.83 -9.41
N ARG A 194 20.24 68.84 -8.91
CA ARG A 194 20.06 70.21 -9.43
C ARG A 194 20.23 70.39 -10.95
N LYS A 195 19.10 70.30 -11.68
CA LYS A 195 18.97 70.98 -12.99
C LYS A 195 19.17 72.49 -12.76
N LYS A 196 20.37 73.00 -13.05
CA LYS A 196 20.62 74.44 -13.22
C LYS A 196 19.76 74.91 -14.40
N MET A 197 18.73 75.68 -14.09
CA MET A 197 17.99 76.49 -15.05
C MET A 197 18.30 77.96 -14.75
N PHE A 198 18.37 78.74 -15.83
CA PHE A 198 18.34 80.22 -15.93
C PHE A 198 19.65 80.97 -15.60
N GLU A 199 20.06 82.04 -16.29
CA GLU A 199 19.47 82.81 -17.41
C GLU A 199 20.56 83.65 -18.14
N SER A 200 20.38 83.80 -19.46
CA SER A 200 20.82 84.85 -20.43
C SER A 200 21.74 86.03 -20.05
N GLU A 201 22.67 86.36 -20.96
CA GLU A 201 22.87 87.71 -21.54
C GLU A 201 23.24 87.52 -23.03
N ALA A 202 22.97 88.39 -24.01
CA ALA A 202 22.62 89.81 -24.03
C ALA A 202 22.38 90.53 -22.71
#